data_AF-A0A2R6MF42-F1
#
_entry.id   AF-A0A2R6MF42-F1
#
_cell.length_a   1.000
_cell.length_b   1.000
_cell.length_c   1.000
_cell.angle_alpha   90.00
_cell.angle_beta   90.00
_cell.angle_gamma   90.00
#
_symmetry.space_group_name_H-M   'P 1'
#
loop_
_entity.id
_entity.type
_entity.pdbx_description
1 polymer ?
#
loop_
_entity_poly.entity_id
_entity_poly.type
_entity_poly.pdbx_seq_one_letter_code
_entity_poly.pdbx_strand_id
1 'polypeptide(L)' 'MRDIYQTPGIEQTMNMSHIKEHYYATHTDINPTQFIGVGPELDFHADHDRARLTGEPPTPR' A
#
# COMPACT_ATOMS: atom_id res chain seq x y z
N MET A 1 -4.81 -6.48 -5.09
CA MET A 1 -4.01 -5.48 -4.34
C MET A 1 -2.53 -5.76 -4.58
N ARG A 2 -2.02 -6.92 -4.16
CA ARG A 2 -0.63 -7.36 -4.45
C ARG A 2 -0.26 -7.35 -5.93
N ASP A 3 -1.16 -7.77 -6.81
CA ASP A 3 -1.00 -7.69 -8.28
C ASP A 3 -0.56 -6.31 -8.80
N ILE A 4 -1.20 -5.24 -8.32
CA ILE A 4 -0.85 -3.88 -8.73
C ILE A 4 0.43 -3.41 -8.04
N TYR A 5 0.60 -3.74 -6.76
CA TYR A 5 1.81 -3.39 -6.02
C TYR A 5 3.07 -3.98 -6.68
N GLN A 6 2.98 -5.23 -7.16
CA GLN A 6 4.06 -5.99 -7.78
C GLN A 6 4.29 -5.62 -9.26
N THR A 7 3.42 -4.79 -9.86
CA THR A 7 3.67 -4.22 -11.19
C THR A 7 4.94 -3.37 -11.16
N PRO A 8 5.87 -3.54 -12.13
CA PRO A 8 7.10 -2.75 -12.18
C PRO A 8 6.83 -1.24 -12.11
N GLY A 9 7.54 -0.54 -11.22
CA GLY A 9 7.41 0.90 -11.02
C GLY A 9 6.44 1.33 -9.92
N ILE A 10 5.49 0.47 -9.49
CA ILE A 10 4.48 0.86 -8.49
C ILE A 10 5.04 0.87 -7.08
N GLU A 11 5.78 -0.16 -6.68
CA GLU A 11 6.39 -0.27 -5.34
C GLU A 11 7.17 1.00 -4.97
N GLN A 12 7.94 1.55 -5.92
CA GLN A 12 8.77 2.73 -5.70
C GLN A 12 7.97 4.01 -5.41
N THR A 13 6.67 4.02 -5.71
CA THR A 13 5.77 5.15 -5.46
C THR A 13 5.08 5.08 -4.09
N MET A 14 5.18 3.95 -3.39
CA MET A 14 4.49 3.72 -2.12
C MET A 14 5.42 3.88 -0.92
N ASN A 15 5.10 4.85 -0.05
CA ASN A 15 5.77 5.03 1.24
C ASN A 15 4.76 4.88 2.39
N MET A 16 4.75 3.70 3.01
CA MET A 16 3.80 3.39 4.09
C MET A 16 4.01 4.23 5.35
N SER A 17 5.25 4.63 5.65
CA SER A 17 5.57 5.48 6.79
C SER A 17 4.95 6.87 6.61
N HIS A 18 5.13 7.47 5.43
CA HIS A 18 4.56 8.78 5.10
C HIS A 18 3.02 8.76 5.12
N ILE A 19 2.41 7.70 4.56
CA ILE A 19 0.95 7.52 4.60
C ILE A 19 0.46 7.48 6.06
N LYS A 20 1.07 6.64 6.90
CA LYS A 20 0.66 6.49 8.30
C LYS A 20 0.84 7.79 9.08
N GLU A 21 1.98 8.45 8.93
CA GLU A 21 2.25 9.72 9.60
C GLU A 21 1.21 10.78 9.20
N HIS A 22 0.94 10.96 7.91
CA HIS A 22 -0.04 11.94 7.46
C HIS A 22 -1.42 11.70 8.09
N TYR A 23 -1.93 10.47 8.02
CA TYR A 23 -3.28 10.17 8.52
C TYR A 23 -3.38 10.22 10.04
N TYR A 24 -2.43 9.65 10.77
CA TYR A 24 -2.51 9.55 12.23
C TYR A 24 -2.11 10.84 12.95
N ALA A 25 -1.21 11.65 12.37
CA ALA A 25 -0.74 12.88 13.01
C ALA A 25 -1.54 14.14 12.61
N THR A 26 -2.08 14.21 11.40
CA THR A 26 -2.73 15.45 10.90
C THR A 26 -4.21 15.54 11.30
N HIS A 27 -4.93 14.43 11.36
CA HIS A 27 -6.36 14.40 11.66
C HIS A 27 -6.62 14.41 13.18
N THR A 28 -6.25 15.49 13.87
CA THR A 28 -6.37 15.60 15.33
C THR A 28 -7.82 15.54 15.83
N ASP A 29 -8.79 15.89 14.97
CA ASP A 29 -10.22 15.77 15.30
C ASP A 29 -10.66 14.30 15.45
N ILE A 30 -9.95 13.37 14.78
CA ILE A 30 -10.22 11.93 14.81
C ILE A 30 -9.24 11.23 15.78
N ASN A 31 -7.96 11.61 15.76
CA ASN A 31 -6.92 11.07 16.62
C ASN A 31 -6.23 12.19 17.42
N PRO A 32 -6.83 12.67 18.52
CA PRO A 32 -6.26 13.76 19.31
C PRO A 32 -4.89 13.42 19.93
N THR A 33 -4.62 12.12 20.15
CA THR A 33 -3.35 11.65 20.72
C THR A 33 -2.22 11.59 19.70
N GLN A 34 -2.55 11.68 18.41
CA GLN A 34 -1.62 11.54 17.28
C GLN A 34 -0.82 10.22 17.30
N PHE A 35 -1.27 9.23 18.07
CA PHE A 35 -0.61 7.94 18.18
C PHE A 35 -0.60 7.21 16.83
N ILE A 36 0.58 6.78 16.37
CA ILE A 36 0.75 6.00 15.15
C ILE A 36 0.94 4.53 15.56
N GLY A 37 -0.03 3.67 15.23
CA GLY A 37 0.06 2.25 15.50
C GLY A 37 1.21 1.58 14.73
N VAL A 38 1.86 0.58 15.31
CA VAL A 38 3.00 -0.14 14.68
C VAL A 38 2.56 -0.99 13.50
N GLY A 39 1.46 -1.74 13.63
CA GLY A 39 0.98 -2.66 12.60
C GLY A 39 0.21 -1.98 11.44
N PRO A 40 -0.45 -2.78 10.59
CA PRO A 40 -0.40 -4.24 10.52
C PRO A 40 0.88 -4.76 9.85
N GLU A 41 1.22 -6.02 10.08
CA GLU A 41 2.26 -6.71 9.31
C GLU A 41 1.70 -7.00 7.91
N LEU A 42 2.23 -6.31 6.90
CA LEU A 42 1.75 -6.38 5.52
C LEU A 42 2.86 -6.98 4.65
N ASP A 43 2.58 -8.15 4.10
CA ASP A 43 3.40 -8.73 3.05
C ASP A 43 2.77 -8.45 1.68
N PHE A 44 3.26 -7.40 1.02
CA PHE A 44 2.86 -7.06 -0.33
C PHE A 44 3.55 -7.91 -1.41
N HIS A 45 4.61 -8.65 -1.07
CA HIS A 45 5.33 -9.55 -1.96
C HIS A 45 4.75 -10.97 -1.96
N ALA A 46 3.89 -11.32 -1.00
CA ALA A 46 3.16 -12.58 -1.01
C ALA A 46 2.46 -12.83 -2.36
N ASP A 47 2.45 -14.10 -2.78
CA ASP A 47 1.84 -14.49 -4.05
C ASP A 47 0.39 -14.02 -4.18
N HIS A 48 0.01 -13.72 -5.42
CA HIS A 48 -1.37 -13.43 -5.77
C HIS A 48 -1.85 -14.36 -6.89
N ASP A 49 -3.06 -14.88 -6.73
CA ASP A 49 -3.69 -15.82 -7.67
C ASP A 49 -4.34 -15.10 -8.88
N ARG A 50 -3.65 -14.11 -9.44
CA ARG A 50 -4.17 -13.29 -10.56
C ARG A 50 -3.72 -13.81 -11.92
N ALA A 51 -2.65 -14.60 -11.97
CA ALA A 51 -2.16 -15.24 -13.19
C ALA A 51 -3.16 -16.24 -13.80
N ARG A 52 -4.12 -16.77 -13.03
CA ARG A 52 -5.18 -17.65 -13.56
C ARG A 52 -6.24 -16.93 -14.40
N LEU A 53 -6.26 -15.60 -14.35
CA LEU A 53 -7.23 -14.79 -15.08
C LEU A 53 -6.67 -14.47 -16.47
N THR A 54 -7.53 -14.46 -17.49
CA THR A 54 -7.13 -14.26 -18.89
C THR A 54 -6.80 -12.81 -19.27
N GLY A 55 -6.53 -11.95 -18.28
CA GLY A 55 -6.25 -10.53 -18.48
C GLY A 55 -4.75 -10.26 -18.51
N GLU A 56 -4.31 -9.34 -19.37
CA GLU A 56 -2.93 -8.89 -19.42
C GLU A 56 -2.74 -7.61 -18.58
N PRO A 57 -1.59 -7.43 -17.92
CA PRO A 57 -1.26 -6.18 -17.25
C PRO A 57 -1.21 -5.01 -18.25
N PRO A 58 -1.65 -3.80 -17.87
CA PRO A 58 -1.54 -2.64 -18.74
C PRO A 58 -0.08 -2.31 -19.04
N THR A 59 0.22 -1.91 -20.28
CA THR A 59 1.56 -1.45 -20.66
C THR A 59 1.85 -0.10 -20.00
N PRO A 60 3.02 0.07 -19.34
CA PRO A 60 3.45 1.39 -18.87
C PRO A 60 3.51 2.38 -20.04
N ARG A 61 3.03 3.61 -19.82
CA ARG A 61 3.13 4.70 -20.79
C ARG A 61 4.48 5.40 -20.74
#